data_AF-C7R0B9-F1
#
_entry.id   AF-C7R0B9-F1
#
_cell.length_a   1.000
_cell.length_b   1.000
_cell.length_c   1.000
_cell.angle_alpha   90.00
_cell.angle_beta   90.00
_cell.angle_gamma   90.00
#
_symmetry.space_group_name_H-M   'P 1'
#
loop_
_entity.id
_entity.type
_entity.pdbx_description
1 polymer ?
#
loop_
_entity_poly.entity_id
_entity_poly.type
_entity_poly.pdbx_seq_one_letter_code
_entity_poly.pdbx_strand_id
1 'polypeptide(L)'
;MRPSHPPMGWNSWDCFGTTVTEHELLANAEVMAARLLPSGWNTIVCDIQWYEPAAKAGGYNDNADLHLDSYGRPLPVPQRFPSATTINGTPTGFTHIAHSIHAKGLAFGVHLMRGIPRQAVTNNLPIAHSSHYAGDVADTTSTCPWNTDNYGVNPEHPGAQDWYDALIDQLASWGIDFLKIDDMLAPYHASEIELVHRAIARAEHRHNRTITLSLSPGTRVSLTRRDHLAAHATMWRISDDLWDRWEDITAQIDRLALWAPHQTPGAWADADMLPLGRIGVRAERGQPRNSALTITEQRTLMSAWTLAQSPLMMGGDLATSSDVTFELLTNSAVLEHYRQGIAAHCILAEGKTRVWLTPAHAPTRHVAVMNLDDTARTHIIDLDDIAAPHTTSATDVWTGRHYAVTTDTATHPYRHIAVTVPAHGVAHLALTSSH
;
A
#
# COMPACT_ATOMS: atom_id res chain seq x y z
N MET A 1 -5.05 4.53 -18.50
CA MET A 1 -6.28 4.90 -17.73
C MET A 1 -5.98 4.68 -16.26
N ARG A 2 -6.46 5.52 -15.36
CA ARG A 2 -6.27 5.32 -13.92
C ARG A 2 -7.05 4.09 -13.43
N PRO A 3 -6.56 3.35 -12.42
CA PRO A 3 -7.23 2.16 -11.93
C PRO A 3 -8.56 2.52 -11.28
N SER A 4 -9.59 1.72 -11.54
CA SER A 4 -10.94 1.91 -10.98
C SER A 4 -11.07 1.42 -9.53
N HIS A 5 -10.13 0.62 -9.05
CA HIS A 5 -10.08 0.08 -7.69
C HIS A 5 -8.70 0.32 -7.08
N PRO A 6 -8.58 0.34 -5.74
CA PRO A 6 -7.28 0.53 -5.12
C PRO A 6 -6.39 -0.71 -5.34
N PRO A 7 -5.08 -0.53 -5.55
CA PRO A 7 -4.16 -1.64 -5.83
C PRO A 7 -4.19 -2.75 -4.77
N MET A 8 -4.07 -4.00 -5.22
CA MET A 8 -3.95 -5.19 -4.36
C MET A 8 -2.67 -5.95 -4.71
N GLY A 9 -1.83 -6.23 -3.73
CA GLY A 9 -0.54 -6.84 -3.97
C GLY A 9 0.20 -7.31 -2.73
N TRP A 10 1.50 -7.45 -2.89
CA TRP A 10 2.46 -7.88 -1.89
C TRP A 10 3.68 -6.98 -1.96
N ASN A 11 4.27 -6.70 -0.81
CA ASN A 11 5.47 -5.89 -0.69
C ASN A 11 6.47 -6.57 0.26
N SER A 12 7.76 -6.53 -0.10
CA SER A 12 8.81 -7.26 0.62
C SER A 12 9.25 -6.66 1.96
N TRP A 13 8.79 -5.47 2.35
CA TRP A 13 9.32 -4.74 3.51
C TRP A 13 9.11 -5.47 4.85
N ASP A 14 7.87 -5.79 5.21
CA ASP A 14 7.57 -6.34 6.54
C ASP A 14 8.17 -7.73 6.76
N CYS A 15 8.46 -8.48 5.69
CA CYS A 15 9.09 -9.79 5.76
C CYS A 15 10.61 -9.72 5.61
N PHE A 16 11.15 -9.02 4.61
CA PHE A 16 12.55 -9.09 4.22
C PHE A 16 13.33 -7.77 4.35
N GLY A 17 12.65 -6.68 4.70
CA GLY A 17 13.26 -5.35 4.83
C GLY A 17 13.99 -4.96 3.54
N THR A 18 15.23 -4.53 3.70
CA THR A 18 16.11 -4.12 2.59
C THR A 18 16.72 -5.31 1.81
N THR A 19 16.47 -6.56 2.23
CA THR A 19 17.28 -7.74 1.86
C THR A 19 16.57 -8.81 1.05
N VAL A 20 15.44 -8.49 0.42
CA VAL A 20 14.72 -9.46 -0.43
C VAL A 20 15.61 -9.94 -1.59
N THR A 21 15.50 -11.22 -1.95
CA THR A 21 16.20 -11.83 -3.08
C THR A 21 15.25 -12.11 -4.25
N GLU A 22 15.80 -12.32 -5.45
CA GLU A 22 15.03 -12.75 -6.63
C GLU A 22 14.24 -14.02 -6.36
N HIS A 23 14.84 -15.00 -5.69
CA HIS A 23 14.16 -16.25 -5.36
C HIS A 23 12.92 -16.02 -4.50
N GLU A 24 13.04 -15.17 -3.47
CA GLU A 24 11.91 -14.84 -2.58
C GLU A 24 10.83 -14.03 -3.29
N LEU A 25 11.20 -13.07 -4.16
CA LEU A 25 10.25 -12.34 -5.00
C LEU A 25 9.45 -13.30 -5.88
N LEU A 26 10.14 -14.20 -6.59
CA LEU A 26 9.49 -15.13 -7.51
C LEU A 26 8.66 -16.17 -6.75
N ALA A 27 9.11 -16.63 -5.58
CA ALA A 27 8.31 -17.53 -4.73
C ALA A 27 7.00 -16.88 -4.27
N ASN A 28 7.04 -15.62 -3.86
CA ASN A 28 5.84 -14.86 -3.49
C ASN A 28 4.93 -14.63 -4.71
N ALA A 29 5.51 -14.39 -5.89
CA ALA A 29 4.75 -14.29 -7.15
C ALA A 29 4.04 -15.60 -7.51
N GLU A 30 4.68 -16.77 -7.35
CA GLU A 30 4.03 -18.06 -7.60
C GLU A 30 2.82 -18.26 -6.69
N VAL A 31 2.97 -17.97 -5.39
CA VAL A 31 1.89 -18.13 -4.41
C VAL A 31 0.75 -17.15 -4.69
N MET A 32 1.06 -15.90 -5.02
CA MET A 32 0.04 -14.92 -5.39
C MET A 32 -0.75 -15.37 -6.62
N ALA A 33 -0.06 -15.77 -7.69
CA ALA A 33 -0.71 -16.25 -8.91
C ALA A 33 -1.63 -17.46 -8.64
N ALA A 34 -1.19 -18.40 -7.80
CA ALA A 34 -1.94 -19.62 -7.51
C ALA A 34 -3.13 -19.39 -6.56
N ARG A 35 -2.97 -18.54 -5.53
CA ARG A 35 -3.91 -18.48 -4.39
C ARG A 35 -4.68 -17.18 -4.28
N LEU A 36 -4.14 -16.07 -4.77
CA LEU A 36 -4.66 -14.74 -4.50
C LEU A 36 -5.11 -13.98 -5.77
N LEU A 37 -4.51 -14.26 -6.93
CA LEU A 37 -4.89 -13.65 -8.21
C LEU A 37 -6.37 -13.84 -8.57
N PRO A 38 -7.01 -15.01 -8.35
CA PRO A 38 -8.46 -15.15 -8.55
C PRO A 38 -9.30 -14.20 -7.68
N SER A 39 -8.73 -13.73 -6.56
CA SER A 39 -9.34 -12.76 -5.66
C SER A 39 -8.93 -11.31 -5.95
N GLY A 40 -8.12 -11.05 -6.98
CA GLY A 40 -7.75 -9.71 -7.45
C GLY A 40 -6.37 -9.21 -7.00
N TRP A 41 -5.65 -9.96 -6.15
CA TRP A 41 -4.28 -9.61 -5.76
C TRP A 41 -3.32 -9.87 -6.93
N ASN A 42 -2.69 -8.82 -7.45
CA ASN A 42 -1.98 -8.93 -8.72
C ASN A 42 -0.66 -8.19 -8.80
N THR A 43 -0.19 -7.54 -7.73
CA THR A 43 1.05 -6.73 -7.77
C THR A 43 2.12 -7.30 -6.84
N ILE A 44 3.33 -7.53 -7.35
CA ILE A 44 4.51 -7.90 -6.56
C ILE A 44 5.46 -6.70 -6.50
N VAL A 45 5.77 -6.19 -5.30
CA VAL A 45 6.64 -5.02 -5.11
C VAL A 45 7.93 -5.42 -4.41
N CYS A 46 9.06 -5.18 -5.07
CA CYS A 46 10.40 -5.23 -4.47
C CYS A 46 10.67 -3.90 -3.75
N ASP A 47 10.64 -3.91 -2.41
CA ASP A 47 10.83 -2.71 -1.61
C ASP A 47 12.31 -2.25 -1.56
N ILE A 48 12.59 -1.24 -0.74
CA ILE A 48 13.78 -0.39 -0.76
C ILE A 48 15.12 -1.14 -0.82
N GLN A 49 16.12 -0.47 -1.39
CA GLN A 49 17.53 -0.88 -1.38
C GLN A 49 17.83 -2.21 -2.10
N TRP A 50 17.06 -2.55 -3.12
CA TRP A 50 17.47 -3.57 -4.10
C TRP A 50 18.78 -3.23 -4.84
N TYR A 51 19.22 -1.97 -4.76
CA TYR A 51 20.47 -1.44 -5.31
C TYR A 51 21.63 -1.36 -4.30
N GLU A 52 21.46 -1.77 -3.04
CA GLU A 52 22.54 -1.77 -2.04
C GLU A 52 23.15 -3.19 -1.88
N PRO A 53 24.44 -3.38 -2.24
CA PRO A 53 25.09 -4.71 -2.16
C PRO A 53 25.29 -5.19 -0.72
N ALA A 54 25.48 -4.27 0.22
CA ALA A 54 25.73 -4.55 1.64
C ALA A 54 24.47 -4.51 2.50
N ALA A 55 23.28 -4.45 1.89
CA ALA A 55 22.00 -4.40 2.58
C ALA A 55 21.89 -5.50 3.66
N LYS A 56 21.34 -5.14 4.81
CA LYS A 56 21.26 -5.99 6.00
C LYS A 56 19.88 -5.93 6.64
N ALA A 57 19.55 -6.95 7.44
CA ALA A 57 18.37 -6.90 8.30
C ALA A 57 18.50 -5.78 9.35
N GLY A 58 17.37 -5.27 9.83
CA GLY A 58 17.36 -4.26 10.89
C GLY A 58 17.66 -2.82 10.45
N GLY A 59 17.45 -2.50 9.16
CA GLY A 59 17.53 -1.13 8.64
C GLY A 59 18.69 -0.91 7.68
N TYR A 60 19.14 0.34 7.61
CA TYR A 60 20.04 0.83 6.56
C TYR A 60 21.52 0.84 6.99
N ASN A 61 22.43 0.85 6.01
CA ASN A 61 23.81 1.26 6.24
C ASN A 61 23.97 2.74 5.89
N ASP A 62 24.61 3.50 6.78
CA ASP A 62 24.91 4.90 6.49
C ASP A 62 25.97 5.02 5.40
N ASN A 63 25.74 5.90 4.43
CA ASN A 63 26.62 6.18 3.29
C ASN A 63 26.98 4.92 2.51
N ALA A 64 25.98 4.10 2.21
CA ALA A 64 26.15 2.87 1.47
C ALA A 64 26.77 3.10 0.08
N ASP A 65 27.62 2.17 -0.35
CA ASP A 65 28.14 2.12 -1.72
C ASP A 65 27.07 1.48 -2.62
N LEU A 66 26.39 2.30 -3.41
CA LEU A 66 25.22 1.88 -4.19
C LEU A 66 25.66 1.30 -5.53
N HIS A 67 24.93 0.27 -5.98
CA HIS A 67 25.13 -0.28 -7.32
C HIS A 67 24.42 0.61 -8.35
N LEU A 68 25.19 1.46 -9.03
CA LEU A 68 24.69 2.43 -10.02
C LEU A 68 25.24 2.12 -11.43
N ASP A 69 24.49 2.53 -12.46
CA ASP A 69 25.01 2.57 -13.83
C ASP A 69 25.94 3.77 -14.06
N SER A 70 26.51 3.87 -15.27
CA SER A 70 27.43 4.97 -15.62
C SER A 70 26.77 6.35 -15.68
N TYR A 71 25.44 6.43 -15.53
CA TYR A 71 24.67 7.66 -15.45
C TYR A 71 24.14 7.94 -14.03
N GLY A 72 24.60 7.16 -13.03
CA GLY A 72 24.21 7.33 -11.64
C GLY A 72 22.85 6.76 -11.26
N ARG A 73 22.18 6.02 -12.16
CA ARG A 73 20.87 5.41 -11.86
C ARG A 73 21.05 4.06 -11.16
N PRO A 74 20.21 3.73 -10.15
CA PRO A 74 20.34 2.47 -9.41
C PRO A 74 20.11 1.23 -10.29
N LEU A 75 20.89 0.19 -10.04
CA LEU A 75 20.79 -1.13 -10.68
C LEU A 75 20.57 -2.22 -9.61
N PRO A 76 19.79 -3.26 -9.89
CA PRO A 76 19.64 -4.40 -8.99
C PRO A 76 20.97 -5.11 -8.76
N VAL A 77 21.27 -5.41 -7.50
CA VAL A 77 22.54 -6.04 -7.12
C VAL A 77 22.59 -7.50 -7.58
N PRO A 78 23.55 -7.90 -8.45
CA PRO A 78 23.54 -9.24 -9.06
C PRO A 78 23.60 -10.39 -8.06
N GLN A 79 24.18 -10.17 -6.87
CA GLN A 79 24.25 -11.18 -5.82
C GLN A 79 22.87 -11.54 -5.25
N ARG A 80 21.94 -10.59 -5.19
CA ARG A 80 20.55 -10.82 -4.75
C ARG A 80 19.61 -11.09 -5.92
N PHE A 81 19.93 -10.55 -7.09
CA PHE A 81 19.14 -10.64 -8.32
C PHE A 81 20.00 -11.20 -9.46
N PRO A 82 20.31 -12.51 -9.46
CA PRO A 82 21.25 -13.11 -10.41
C PRO A 82 20.79 -13.04 -11.87
N SER A 83 19.50 -12.82 -12.16
CA SER A 83 19.02 -12.57 -13.52
C SER A 83 19.32 -11.15 -14.02
N ALA A 84 19.64 -10.21 -13.13
CA ALA A 84 20.15 -8.90 -13.48
C ALA A 84 21.59 -9.04 -14.02
N THR A 85 21.70 -9.13 -15.33
CA THR A 85 22.95 -9.37 -16.05
C THR A 85 23.25 -8.18 -16.97
N THR A 86 24.27 -8.32 -17.81
CA THR A 86 24.61 -7.35 -18.84
C THR A 86 24.62 -8.05 -20.19
N ILE A 87 23.87 -7.53 -21.15
CA ILE A 87 23.82 -8.04 -22.52
C ILE A 87 24.36 -6.94 -23.44
N ASN A 88 25.44 -7.24 -24.18
CA ASN A 88 26.09 -6.30 -25.09
C ASN A 88 26.50 -4.96 -24.43
N GLY A 89 26.92 -5.00 -23.17
CA GLY A 89 27.31 -3.81 -22.41
C GLY A 89 26.13 -3.03 -21.79
N THR A 90 24.89 -3.48 -22.00
CA THR A 90 23.69 -2.86 -21.41
C THR A 90 23.17 -3.70 -20.24
N PRO A 91 23.04 -3.14 -19.03
CA PRO A 91 22.41 -3.82 -17.91
C PRO A 91 20.95 -4.19 -18.24
N THR A 92 20.56 -5.44 -18.00
CA THR A 92 19.17 -5.89 -18.18
C THR A 92 18.27 -5.44 -17.03
N GLY A 93 18.87 -5.06 -15.89
CA GLY A 93 18.15 -4.66 -14.68
C GLY A 93 17.10 -5.70 -14.28
N PHE A 94 15.87 -5.25 -14.07
CA PHE A 94 14.77 -6.13 -13.66
C PHE A 94 14.02 -6.84 -14.80
N THR A 95 14.45 -6.67 -16.06
CA THR A 95 13.69 -7.17 -17.24
C THR A 95 13.29 -8.64 -17.14
N HIS A 96 14.18 -9.51 -16.67
CA HIS A 96 13.90 -10.95 -16.56
C HIS A 96 12.94 -11.29 -15.40
N ILE A 97 13.04 -10.56 -14.28
CA ILE A 97 12.14 -10.71 -13.13
C ILE A 97 10.74 -10.22 -13.51
N ALA A 98 10.65 -9.03 -14.12
CA ALA A 98 9.39 -8.47 -14.60
C ALA A 98 8.71 -9.43 -15.58
N HIS A 99 9.44 -9.93 -16.58
CA HIS A 99 8.90 -10.90 -17.54
C HIS A 99 8.39 -12.19 -16.86
N SER A 100 9.12 -12.74 -15.88
CA SER A 100 8.70 -13.92 -15.13
C SER A 100 7.42 -13.68 -14.31
N ILE A 101 7.24 -12.47 -13.77
CA ILE A 101 6.04 -12.07 -13.01
C ILE A 101 4.86 -11.81 -13.97
N HIS A 102 5.09 -11.11 -15.08
CA HIS A 102 4.09 -10.85 -16.12
C HIS A 102 3.56 -12.14 -16.75
N ALA A 103 4.42 -13.14 -16.95
CA ALA A 103 4.03 -14.46 -17.48
C ALA A 103 2.99 -15.18 -16.58
N LYS A 104 2.81 -14.74 -15.33
CA LYS A 104 1.82 -15.26 -14.38
C LYS A 104 0.53 -14.43 -14.34
N GLY A 105 0.41 -13.39 -15.17
CA GLY A 105 -0.70 -12.45 -15.13
C GLY A 105 -0.61 -11.44 -13.97
N LEU A 106 0.58 -11.28 -13.37
CA LEU A 106 0.85 -10.33 -12.29
C LEU A 106 1.56 -9.09 -12.84
N ALA A 107 1.50 -7.99 -12.09
CA ALA A 107 2.24 -6.75 -12.29
C ALA A 107 3.48 -6.73 -11.38
N PHE A 108 4.55 -6.09 -11.84
CA PHE A 108 5.79 -5.96 -11.05
C PHE A 108 6.08 -4.51 -10.68
N GLY A 109 6.46 -4.31 -9.42
CA GLY A 109 6.79 -3.01 -8.88
C GLY A 109 8.11 -2.96 -8.14
N VAL A 110 8.66 -1.74 -8.04
CA VAL A 110 9.88 -1.46 -7.29
C VAL A 110 9.70 -0.22 -6.43
N HIS A 111 10.57 -0.12 -5.43
CA HIS A 111 10.74 1.05 -4.59
C HIS A 111 11.90 1.95 -5.07
N LEU A 112 11.77 3.27 -4.91
CA LEU A 112 12.88 4.22 -4.98
C LEU A 112 12.86 5.17 -3.78
N MET A 113 14.04 5.69 -3.44
CA MET A 113 14.15 6.89 -2.59
C MET A 113 13.99 8.14 -3.45
N ARG A 114 13.36 9.19 -2.93
CA ARG A 114 13.33 10.52 -3.56
C ARG A 114 14.75 10.99 -3.92
N GLY A 115 14.85 11.73 -5.02
CA GLY A 115 16.05 12.48 -5.37
C GLY A 115 17.06 11.73 -6.24
N ILE A 116 18.34 12.00 -5.98
CA ILE A 116 19.50 11.53 -6.76
C ILE A 116 20.60 10.97 -5.83
N PRO A 117 21.24 9.83 -6.17
CA PRO A 117 22.28 9.24 -5.33
C PRO A 117 23.41 10.20 -4.96
N ARG A 118 23.75 10.28 -3.68
CA ARG A 118 24.88 11.10 -3.20
C ARG A 118 26.20 10.70 -3.86
N GLN A 119 26.36 9.41 -4.15
CA GLN A 119 27.49 8.84 -4.89
C GLN A 119 27.55 9.37 -6.34
N ALA A 120 26.40 9.49 -7.03
CA ALA A 120 26.37 10.06 -8.38
C ALA A 120 26.75 11.53 -8.39
N VAL A 121 26.28 12.29 -7.37
CA VAL A 121 26.64 13.70 -7.17
C VAL A 121 28.13 13.86 -6.87
N THR A 122 28.68 13.06 -5.95
CA THR A 122 30.10 13.11 -5.56
C THR A 122 31.02 12.80 -6.73
N ASN A 123 30.66 11.81 -7.55
CA ASN A 123 31.41 11.44 -8.75
C ASN A 123 31.07 12.31 -9.96
N ASN A 124 30.14 13.26 -9.80
CA ASN A 124 29.57 14.11 -10.84
C ASN A 124 29.25 13.35 -12.13
N LEU A 125 28.50 12.25 -12.03
CA LEU A 125 28.14 11.40 -13.17
C LEU A 125 27.22 12.14 -14.15
N PRO A 126 27.32 11.87 -15.46
CA PRO A 126 26.44 12.49 -16.46
C PRO A 126 25.02 11.97 -16.32
N ILE A 127 24.02 12.83 -16.59
CA ILE A 127 22.62 12.40 -16.69
C ILE A 127 22.37 11.83 -18.10
N ALA A 128 21.79 10.63 -18.18
CA ALA A 128 21.53 10.00 -19.47
C ALA A 128 20.65 10.89 -20.35
N HIS A 129 21.02 11.02 -21.64
CA HIS A 129 20.31 11.85 -22.63
C HIS A 129 20.22 13.35 -22.29
N SER A 130 21.08 13.86 -21.41
CA SER A 130 21.14 15.28 -21.04
C SER A 130 22.54 15.86 -21.28
N SER A 131 22.63 17.19 -21.33
CA SER A 131 23.90 17.91 -21.23
C SER A 131 24.33 18.20 -19.79
N HIS A 132 23.51 17.81 -18.81
CA HIS A 132 23.71 18.07 -17.38
C HIS A 132 24.31 16.87 -16.64
N TYR A 133 24.85 17.15 -15.48
CA TYR A 133 25.46 16.18 -14.57
C TYR A 133 24.72 16.15 -13.24
N ALA A 134 24.92 15.07 -12.48
CA ALA A 134 24.30 14.88 -11.18
C ALA A 134 24.54 16.06 -10.22
N GLY A 135 25.75 16.66 -10.24
CA GLY A 135 26.09 17.82 -9.43
C GLY A 135 25.34 19.11 -9.80
N ASP A 136 24.89 19.24 -11.05
CA ASP A 136 24.15 20.43 -11.52
C ASP A 136 22.72 20.47 -10.96
N VAL A 137 22.11 19.29 -10.80
CA VAL A 137 20.69 19.15 -10.47
C VAL A 137 20.44 18.84 -8.99
N ALA A 138 21.46 18.48 -8.23
CA ALA A 138 21.29 18.10 -6.83
C ALA A 138 21.08 19.31 -5.91
N ASP A 139 20.08 19.22 -5.03
CA ASP A 139 19.98 20.06 -3.85
C ASP A 139 20.62 19.34 -2.66
N THR A 140 21.89 19.64 -2.40
CA THR A 140 22.67 19.02 -1.32
C THR A 140 22.21 19.42 0.09
N THR A 141 21.32 20.41 0.21
CA THR A 141 20.69 20.78 1.48
C THR A 141 19.40 20.01 1.77
N SER A 142 18.83 19.37 0.73
CA SER A 142 17.64 18.54 0.82
C SER A 142 18.04 17.08 1.04
N THR A 143 17.85 16.58 2.25
CA THR A 143 18.22 15.20 2.66
C THR A 143 17.07 14.47 3.30
N CYS A 144 17.04 13.15 3.14
CA CYS A 144 16.18 12.28 3.95
C CYS A 144 16.75 12.14 5.37
N PRO A 145 15.93 12.28 6.44
CA PRO A 145 16.42 12.20 7.82
C PRO A 145 16.67 10.78 8.34
N TRP A 146 16.19 9.75 7.64
CA TRP A 146 16.27 8.35 8.08
C TRP A 146 16.99 7.42 7.09
N ASN A 147 17.39 7.92 5.92
CA ASN A 147 18.20 7.20 4.93
C ASN A 147 19.19 8.17 4.27
N THR A 148 20.39 7.69 3.93
CA THR A 148 21.49 8.54 3.47
C THR A 148 21.84 8.37 1.99
N ASP A 149 21.03 7.62 1.23
CA ASP A 149 21.37 7.20 -0.13
C ASP A 149 21.35 8.39 -1.11
N ASN A 150 20.39 9.30 -0.93
CA ASN A 150 20.12 10.38 -1.89
C ASN A 150 20.24 11.80 -1.28
N TYR A 151 20.49 12.76 -2.17
CA TYR A 151 20.11 14.17 -2.01
C TYR A 151 18.81 14.42 -2.77
N GLY A 152 18.08 15.48 -2.43
CA GLY A 152 16.98 15.97 -3.26
C GLY A 152 17.43 16.50 -4.61
N VAL A 153 16.49 16.61 -5.54
CA VAL A 153 16.72 17.24 -6.85
C VAL A 153 16.16 18.66 -6.83
N ASN A 154 16.97 19.65 -7.22
CA ASN A 154 16.58 21.05 -7.32
C ASN A 154 15.61 21.25 -8.50
N PRO A 155 14.30 21.50 -8.25
CA PRO A 155 13.32 21.57 -9.32
C PRO A 155 13.47 22.80 -10.23
N GLU A 156 14.21 23.83 -9.79
CA GLU A 156 14.44 25.05 -10.57
C GLU A 156 15.53 24.86 -11.64
N HIS A 157 16.34 23.80 -11.55
CA HIS A 157 17.36 23.51 -12.54
C HIS A 157 16.74 22.78 -13.75
N PRO A 158 17.00 23.22 -15.00
CA PRO A 158 16.38 22.60 -16.19
C PRO A 158 16.66 21.09 -16.32
N GLY A 159 17.84 20.63 -15.92
CA GLY A 159 18.21 19.20 -15.91
C GLY A 159 17.49 18.34 -14.87
N ALA A 160 16.71 18.92 -13.95
CA ALA A 160 15.98 18.16 -12.94
C ALA A 160 14.95 17.20 -13.55
N GLN A 161 14.24 17.65 -14.58
CA GLN A 161 13.31 16.79 -15.31
C GLN A 161 14.06 15.72 -16.13
N ASP A 162 15.23 16.06 -16.69
CA ASP A 162 16.05 15.10 -17.44
C ASP A 162 16.47 13.90 -16.55
N TRP A 163 16.84 14.17 -15.30
CA TRP A 163 17.17 13.12 -14.33
C TRP A 163 16.01 12.16 -14.12
N TYR A 164 14.82 12.67 -13.77
CA TYR A 164 13.66 11.84 -13.53
C TYR A 164 13.16 11.15 -14.80
N ASP A 165 13.20 11.80 -15.95
CA ASP A 165 12.89 11.17 -17.23
C ASP A 165 13.80 9.97 -17.49
N ALA A 166 15.11 10.12 -17.32
CA ALA A 166 16.08 9.05 -17.52
C ALA A 166 15.93 7.90 -16.51
N LEU A 167 15.63 8.21 -15.25
CA LEU A 167 15.42 7.23 -14.19
C LEU A 167 14.14 6.42 -14.41
N ILE A 168 13.01 7.10 -14.66
CA ILE A 168 11.73 6.43 -14.85
C ILE A 168 11.67 5.70 -16.20
N ASP A 169 12.31 6.22 -17.24
CA ASP A 169 12.44 5.52 -18.51
C ASP A 169 13.19 4.19 -18.37
N GLN A 170 14.25 4.15 -17.55
CA GLN A 170 14.98 2.93 -17.23
C GLN A 170 14.04 1.88 -16.60
N LEU A 171 13.29 2.27 -15.56
CA LEU A 171 12.35 1.36 -14.91
C LEU A 171 11.26 0.88 -15.87
N ALA A 172 10.70 1.79 -16.66
CA ALA A 172 9.71 1.43 -17.66
C ALA A 172 10.29 0.47 -18.71
N SER A 173 11.54 0.64 -19.14
CA SER A 173 12.19 -0.27 -20.09
C SER A 173 12.34 -1.70 -19.56
N TRP A 174 12.47 -1.86 -18.24
CA TRP A 174 12.50 -3.17 -17.58
C TRP A 174 11.14 -3.83 -17.40
N GLY A 175 10.05 -3.12 -17.66
CA GLY A 175 8.70 -3.66 -17.46
C GLY A 175 8.10 -3.39 -16.08
N ILE A 176 8.53 -2.34 -15.38
CA ILE A 176 7.90 -1.94 -14.11
C ILE A 176 6.50 -1.35 -14.37
N ASP A 177 5.50 -1.80 -13.59
CA ASP A 177 4.10 -1.36 -13.62
C ASP A 177 3.68 -0.60 -12.35
N PHE A 178 4.49 -0.66 -11.29
CA PHE A 178 4.21 -0.03 -10.00
C PHE A 178 5.49 0.57 -9.42
N LEU A 179 5.42 1.83 -9.00
CA LEU A 179 6.54 2.54 -8.42
C LEU A 179 6.14 3.14 -7.08
N LYS A 180 6.77 2.66 -6.00
CA LYS A 180 6.72 3.30 -4.68
C LYS A 180 7.90 4.25 -4.56
N ILE A 181 7.66 5.51 -4.18
CA ILE A 181 8.74 6.45 -3.88
C ILE A 181 8.61 6.96 -2.45
N ASP A 182 9.64 6.70 -1.65
CA ASP A 182 9.75 7.18 -0.28
C ASP A 182 10.40 8.56 -0.19
N ASP A 183 10.38 9.13 1.01
CA ASP A 183 10.87 10.47 1.35
C ASP A 183 10.14 11.58 0.57
N MET A 184 8.86 11.37 0.25
CA MET A 184 8.05 12.29 -0.56
C MET A 184 7.04 13.12 0.24
N LEU A 185 6.53 12.60 1.37
CA LEU A 185 5.40 13.23 2.09
C LEU A 185 5.74 13.74 3.50
N ALA A 186 6.92 13.41 4.03
CA ALA A 186 7.37 13.83 5.36
C ALA A 186 8.88 14.19 5.37
N PRO A 187 9.26 15.40 4.89
CA PRO A 187 8.41 16.53 4.53
C PRO A 187 7.77 16.42 3.13
N TYR A 188 6.81 17.29 2.83
CA TYR A 188 6.03 17.21 1.60
C TYR A 188 6.77 17.84 0.40
N HIS A 189 7.26 17.00 -0.53
CA HIS A 189 8.05 17.41 -1.69
C HIS A 189 7.20 17.57 -2.95
N ALA A 190 6.35 18.61 -2.98
CA ALA A 190 5.40 18.85 -4.08
C ALA A 190 6.07 18.86 -5.47
N SER A 191 7.15 19.63 -5.62
CA SER A 191 7.82 19.79 -6.92
C SER A 191 8.44 18.49 -7.46
N GLU A 192 9.03 17.66 -6.59
CA GLU A 192 9.57 16.36 -7.01
C GLU A 192 8.46 15.34 -7.33
N ILE A 193 7.31 15.39 -6.63
CA ILE A 193 6.12 14.61 -7.01
C ILE A 193 5.68 14.96 -8.43
N GLU A 194 5.65 16.24 -8.80
CA GLU A 194 5.29 16.66 -10.15
C GLU A 194 6.33 16.25 -11.21
N LEU A 195 7.63 16.35 -10.90
CA LEU A 195 8.72 15.90 -11.79
C LEU A 195 8.60 14.41 -12.10
N VAL A 196 8.40 13.58 -11.06
CA VAL A 196 8.16 12.14 -11.18
C VAL A 196 6.90 11.87 -11.99
N HIS A 197 5.80 12.55 -11.71
CA HIS A 197 4.54 12.37 -12.44
C HIS A 197 4.70 12.61 -13.95
N ARG A 198 5.39 13.70 -14.32
CA ARG A 198 5.68 14.00 -15.74
C ARG A 198 6.59 12.95 -16.38
N ALA A 199 7.60 12.48 -15.65
CA ALA A 199 8.50 11.42 -16.13
C ALA A 199 7.75 10.11 -16.36
N ILE A 200 6.84 9.74 -15.45
CA ILE A 200 5.94 8.58 -15.62
C ILE A 200 5.09 8.75 -16.88
N ALA A 201 4.39 9.88 -17.06
CA ALA A 201 3.55 10.10 -18.23
C ALA A 201 4.34 9.97 -19.56
N ARG A 202 5.59 10.46 -19.60
CA ARG A 202 6.48 10.32 -20.76
C ARG A 202 6.88 8.87 -20.99
N ALA A 203 7.23 8.14 -19.93
CA ALA A 203 7.64 6.75 -20.01
C ALA A 203 6.46 5.84 -20.40
N GLU A 204 5.26 6.06 -19.86
CA GLU A 204 4.03 5.35 -20.24
C GLU A 204 3.75 5.49 -21.73
N HIS A 205 3.85 6.70 -22.28
CA HIS A 205 3.68 6.95 -23.70
C HIS A 205 4.75 6.24 -24.55
N ARG A 206 6.01 6.24 -24.12
CA ARG A 206 7.13 5.63 -24.87
C ARG A 206 7.06 4.10 -24.88
N HIS A 207 6.70 3.49 -23.76
CA HIS A 207 6.74 2.04 -23.58
C HIS A 207 5.36 1.37 -23.73
N ASN A 208 4.30 2.16 -23.97
CA ASN A 208 2.92 1.70 -24.01
C ASN A 208 2.55 0.87 -22.76
N ARG A 209 2.88 1.41 -21.59
CA ARG A 209 2.66 0.78 -20.27
C ARG A 209 1.96 1.77 -19.35
N THR A 210 1.34 1.29 -18.28
CA THR A 210 0.81 2.12 -17.19
C THR A 210 1.63 1.87 -15.94
N ILE A 211 2.03 2.92 -15.24
CA ILE A 211 2.81 2.85 -14.00
C ILE A 211 1.98 3.45 -12.87
N THR A 212 1.64 2.63 -11.88
CA THR A 212 0.99 3.09 -10.65
C THR A 212 2.01 3.79 -9.77
N LEU A 213 1.78 5.06 -9.43
CA LEU A 213 2.64 5.81 -8.49
C LEU A 213 2.07 5.74 -7.06
N SER A 214 2.90 5.24 -6.14
CA SER A 214 2.69 5.24 -4.70
C SER A 214 3.69 6.17 -4.01
N LEU A 215 3.22 7.03 -3.10
CA LEU A 215 4.04 8.00 -2.38
C LEU A 215 4.10 7.70 -0.88
N SER A 216 5.27 7.84 -0.29
CA SER A 216 5.54 7.44 1.10
C SER A 216 6.75 8.20 1.69
N PRO A 217 7.05 8.08 2.99
CA PRO A 217 6.13 7.74 4.06
C PRO A 217 5.23 8.94 4.38
N GLY A 218 4.06 8.68 4.99
CA GLY A 218 3.21 9.72 5.54
C GLY A 218 3.57 10.03 7.00
N THR A 219 3.00 11.08 7.57
CA THR A 219 2.90 11.29 9.04
C THR A 219 1.76 12.24 9.37
N ARG A 220 1.85 13.47 8.86
CA ARG A 220 0.91 14.58 9.05
C ARG A 220 0.36 15.08 7.71
N VAL A 221 0.04 14.15 6.82
CA VAL A 221 -0.47 14.48 5.48
C VAL A 221 -1.81 15.18 5.64
N SER A 222 -1.87 16.43 5.16
CA SER A 222 -3.05 17.27 5.30
C SER A 222 -4.01 17.03 4.13
N LEU A 223 -5.32 16.99 4.42
CA LEU A 223 -6.37 16.99 3.38
C LEU A 223 -6.28 18.19 2.42
N THR A 224 -5.64 19.29 2.82
CA THR A 224 -5.36 20.42 1.93
C THR A 224 -4.46 20.06 0.75
N ARG A 225 -3.74 18.93 0.82
CA ARG A 225 -2.90 18.41 -0.26
C ARG A 225 -3.62 17.38 -1.13
N ARG A 226 -4.86 16.99 -0.80
CA ARG A 226 -5.60 15.90 -1.44
C ARG A 226 -5.70 16.09 -2.95
N ASP A 227 -6.07 17.28 -3.42
CA ASP A 227 -6.25 17.49 -4.86
C ASP A 227 -4.93 17.47 -5.63
N HIS A 228 -3.85 17.99 -5.03
CA HIS A 228 -2.51 17.87 -5.61
C HIS A 228 -2.05 16.41 -5.66
N LEU A 229 -2.26 15.65 -4.59
CA LEU A 229 -1.96 14.22 -4.54
C LEU A 229 -2.76 13.44 -5.57
N ALA A 230 -4.07 13.66 -5.64
CA ALA A 230 -4.94 13.07 -6.62
C ALA A 230 -4.55 13.47 -8.05
N ALA A 231 -4.02 14.66 -8.31
CA ALA A 231 -3.56 15.04 -9.64
C ALA A 231 -2.31 14.27 -10.08
N HIS A 232 -1.42 13.89 -9.14
CA HIS A 232 -0.06 13.43 -9.49
C HIS A 232 0.25 11.98 -9.13
N ALA A 233 -0.48 11.35 -8.20
CA ALA A 233 -0.23 9.99 -7.77
C ALA A 233 -1.51 9.14 -7.74
N THR A 234 -1.33 7.82 -7.78
CA THR A 234 -2.44 6.87 -7.66
C THR A 234 -2.76 6.60 -6.19
N MET A 235 -1.73 6.56 -5.34
CA MET A 235 -1.88 6.34 -3.90
C MET A 235 -0.82 7.06 -3.08
N TRP A 236 -1.12 7.36 -1.82
CA TRP A 236 -0.20 8.04 -0.90
C TRP A 236 -0.44 7.65 0.55
N ARG A 237 0.66 7.35 1.26
CA ARG A 237 0.63 6.99 2.68
C ARG A 237 0.07 8.13 3.53
N ILE A 238 -0.90 7.83 4.39
CA ILE A 238 -1.48 8.79 5.34
C ILE A 238 -0.86 8.72 6.75
N SER A 239 0.09 7.82 6.94
CA SER A 239 0.74 7.53 8.22
C SER A 239 2.22 7.18 8.06
N ASP A 240 2.91 7.18 9.19
CA ASP A 240 4.19 6.49 9.34
C ASP A 240 3.98 4.97 9.23
N ASP A 241 5.08 4.22 9.26
CA ASP A 241 5.08 2.77 9.03
C ASP A 241 4.20 2.01 10.02
N LEU A 242 3.28 1.23 9.47
CA LEU A 242 2.37 0.36 10.21
C LEU A 242 3.02 -0.97 10.54
N TRP A 243 2.82 -1.42 11.78
CA TRP A 243 3.24 -2.75 12.23
C TRP A 243 2.09 -3.49 12.92
N ASP A 244 2.33 -4.75 13.26
CA ASP A 244 1.40 -5.69 13.91
C ASP A 244 1.12 -5.36 15.39
N ARG A 245 0.87 -4.08 15.70
CA ARG A 245 0.51 -3.59 17.03
C ARG A 245 -0.89 -3.02 17.00
N TRP A 246 -1.71 -3.37 17.98
CA TRP A 246 -3.08 -2.90 18.06
C TRP A 246 -3.20 -1.37 18.09
N GLU A 247 -2.29 -0.69 18.78
CA GLU A 247 -2.21 0.77 18.80
C GLU A 247 -2.05 1.38 17.39
N ASP A 248 -1.26 0.75 16.54
CA ASP A 248 -1.07 1.22 15.16
C ASP A 248 -2.36 1.01 14.34
N ILE A 249 -3.03 -0.14 14.51
CA ILE A 249 -4.30 -0.43 13.82
C ILE A 249 -5.38 0.59 14.23
N THR A 250 -5.54 0.86 15.52
CA THR A 250 -6.53 1.84 15.99
C THR A 250 -6.23 3.26 15.49
N ALA A 251 -4.96 3.65 15.46
CA ALA A 251 -4.55 4.94 14.91
C ALA A 251 -4.85 5.03 13.40
N GLN A 252 -4.67 3.93 12.65
CA GLN A 252 -5.03 3.87 11.24
C GLN A 252 -6.54 3.92 11.00
N ILE A 253 -7.35 3.27 11.83
CA ILE A 253 -8.82 3.35 11.72
C ILE A 253 -9.28 4.82 11.84
N ASP A 254 -8.70 5.59 12.76
CA ASP A 254 -9.02 7.01 12.92
C ASP A 254 -8.55 7.87 11.74
N ARG A 255 -7.37 7.58 11.17
CA ARG A 255 -6.91 8.25 9.95
C ARG A 255 -7.78 7.89 8.75
N LEU A 256 -8.14 6.63 8.58
CA LEU A 256 -9.04 6.18 7.53
C LEU A 256 -10.41 6.86 7.65
N ALA A 257 -10.94 7.05 8.87
CA ALA A 257 -12.21 7.76 9.07
C ALA A 257 -12.17 9.19 8.48
N LEU A 258 -11.03 9.88 8.59
CA LEU A 258 -10.81 11.19 7.98
C LEU A 258 -10.71 11.12 6.44
N TRP A 259 -10.03 10.12 5.90
CA TRP A 259 -9.69 10.07 4.47
C TRP A 259 -10.71 9.35 3.59
N ALA A 260 -11.46 8.38 4.13
CA ALA A 260 -12.42 7.58 3.37
C ALA A 260 -13.44 8.40 2.55
N PRO A 261 -13.99 9.53 3.05
CA PRO A 261 -14.89 10.36 2.26
C PRO A 261 -14.26 11.02 1.01
N HIS A 262 -12.93 11.02 0.90
CA HIS A 262 -12.18 11.70 -0.16
C HIS A 262 -11.56 10.75 -1.19
N GLN A 263 -11.76 9.44 -1.00
CA GLN A 263 -11.30 8.40 -1.90
C GLN A 263 -12.03 8.48 -3.23
N THR A 264 -11.28 8.42 -4.33
CA THR A 264 -11.87 8.41 -5.68
C THR A 264 -11.09 7.45 -6.58
N PRO A 265 -11.72 6.87 -7.63
CA PRO A 265 -11.03 6.01 -8.58
C PRO A 265 -9.69 6.60 -9.05
N GLY A 266 -8.61 5.88 -8.78
CA GLY A 266 -7.25 6.25 -9.15
C GLY A 266 -6.59 7.31 -8.29
N ALA A 267 -7.08 7.52 -7.06
CA ALA A 267 -6.57 8.50 -6.11
C ALA A 267 -6.92 8.04 -4.67
N TRP A 268 -6.02 7.26 -4.07
CA TRP A 268 -6.27 6.52 -2.84
C TRP A 268 -5.35 6.93 -1.69
N ALA A 269 -5.92 7.38 -0.58
CA ALA A 269 -5.25 7.41 0.71
C ALA A 269 -4.89 5.99 1.14
N ASP A 270 -3.62 5.78 1.45
CA ASP A 270 -3.02 4.50 1.75
C ASP A 270 -2.73 4.37 3.25
N ALA A 271 -3.43 3.45 3.91
CA ALA A 271 -3.22 3.10 5.31
C ALA A 271 -2.07 2.11 5.52
N ASP A 272 -1.19 1.95 4.52
CA ASP A 272 0.03 1.14 4.56
C ASP A 272 -0.22 -0.36 4.42
N MET A 273 0.89 -1.09 4.30
CA MET A 273 0.96 -2.53 4.14
C MET A 273 0.27 -3.28 5.29
N LEU A 274 -0.19 -4.49 5.00
CA LEU A 274 -0.87 -5.36 5.94
C LEU A 274 0.18 -6.24 6.63
N PRO A 275 0.48 -6.03 7.94
CA PRO A 275 1.48 -6.79 8.68
C PRO A 275 0.91 -8.15 9.12
N LEU A 276 0.44 -8.93 8.14
CA LEU A 276 -0.24 -10.22 8.30
C LEU A 276 0.70 -11.37 7.91
N GLY A 277 0.35 -12.60 8.27
CA GLY A 277 1.13 -13.78 7.89
C GLY A 277 2.51 -13.83 8.55
N ARG A 278 3.52 -14.34 7.84
CA ARG A 278 4.90 -14.48 8.33
C ARG A 278 5.71 -13.21 8.05
N ILE A 279 6.03 -12.43 9.08
CA ILE A 279 6.78 -11.16 8.99
C ILE A 279 8.07 -11.22 9.80
N GLY A 280 8.92 -10.21 9.68
CA GLY A 280 10.14 -10.06 10.47
C GLY A 280 11.23 -11.07 10.13
N VAL A 281 11.18 -11.75 8.98
CA VAL A 281 12.19 -12.74 8.58
C VAL A 281 13.58 -12.10 8.55
N ARG A 282 13.67 -10.92 7.91
CA ARG A 282 14.85 -10.02 7.89
C ARG A 282 14.43 -8.55 7.81
N ALA A 283 13.29 -8.21 8.40
CA ALA A 283 12.70 -6.88 8.31
C ALA A 283 13.47 -5.84 9.13
N GLU A 284 13.04 -4.58 9.04
CA GLU A 284 13.54 -3.50 9.88
C GLU A 284 13.24 -3.76 11.37
N ARG A 285 12.02 -4.25 11.68
CA ARG A 285 11.53 -4.37 13.06
C ARG A 285 11.23 -5.79 13.50
N GLY A 286 11.79 -6.14 14.65
CA GLY A 286 11.52 -7.38 15.36
C GLY A 286 12.28 -8.60 14.80
N GLN A 287 11.84 -9.78 15.24
CA GLN A 287 12.41 -11.07 14.85
C GLN A 287 11.37 -11.87 14.03
N PRO A 288 11.78 -12.96 13.36
CA PRO A 288 10.89 -13.76 12.51
C PRO A 288 9.68 -14.30 13.28
N ARG A 289 8.47 -13.82 12.95
CA ARG A 289 7.23 -14.14 13.68
C ARG A 289 6.05 -14.28 12.72
N ASN A 290 4.99 -14.94 13.19
CA ASN A 290 3.68 -14.66 12.61
C ASN A 290 3.20 -13.32 13.17
N SER A 291 2.36 -12.59 12.43
CA SER A 291 1.72 -11.36 12.90
C SER A 291 1.26 -11.50 14.36
N ALA A 292 1.63 -10.54 15.19
CA ALA A 292 1.22 -10.47 16.59
C ALA A 292 -0.25 -10.10 16.77
N LEU A 293 -0.92 -9.65 15.70
CA LEU A 293 -2.36 -9.42 15.70
C LEU A 293 -3.11 -10.75 15.85
N THR A 294 -4.05 -10.79 16.77
CA THR A 294 -5.03 -11.86 16.89
C THR A 294 -5.93 -11.92 15.65
N ILE A 295 -6.56 -13.07 15.37
CA ILE A 295 -7.50 -13.18 14.24
C ILE A 295 -8.64 -12.16 14.34
N THR A 296 -9.06 -11.81 15.56
CA THR A 296 -10.04 -10.77 15.81
C THR A 296 -9.56 -9.41 15.31
N GLU A 297 -8.34 -9.01 15.68
CA GLU A 297 -7.71 -7.76 15.23
C GLU A 297 -7.45 -7.75 13.72
N GLN A 298 -7.02 -8.88 13.16
CA GLN A 298 -6.79 -9.02 11.71
C GLN A 298 -8.10 -8.82 10.90
N ARG A 299 -9.24 -9.32 11.39
CA ARG A 299 -10.56 -9.06 10.78
C ARG A 299 -10.98 -7.60 10.90
N THR A 300 -10.68 -6.97 12.04
CA THR A 300 -10.95 -5.53 12.23
C THR A 300 -10.11 -4.69 11.26
N LEU A 301 -8.82 -5.00 11.13
CA LEU A 301 -7.91 -4.40 10.14
C LEU A 301 -8.46 -4.58 8.72
N MET A 302 -8.72 -5.81 8.29
CA MET A 302 -9.22 -6.06 6.94
C MET A 302 -10.55 -5.35 6.67
N SER A 303 -11.45 -5.29 7.66
CA SER A 303 -12.72 -4.57 7.51
C SER A 303 -12.50 -3.07 7.35
N ALA A 304 -11.65 -2.46 8.18
CA ALA A 304 -11.38 -1.02 8.09
C ALA A 304 -10.73 -0.63 6.76
N TRP A 305 -9.73 -1.38 6.28
CA TRP A 305 -9.04 -1.09 5.02
C TRP A 305 -9.99 -1.22 3.83
N THR A 306 -10.78 -2.29 3.79
CA THR A 306 -11.69 -2.56 2.67
C THR A 306 -12.87 -1.59 2.63
N LEU A 307 -13.46 -1.27 3.78
CA LEU A 307 -14.53 -0.27 3.90
C LEU A 307 -14.02 1.12 3.50
N ALA A 308 -12.81 1.49 3.91
CA ALA A 308 -12.24 2.79 3.60
C ALA A 308 -11.55 2.85 2.22
N GLN A 309 -11.60 1.77 1.42
CA GLN A 309 -10.96 1.66 0.11
C GLN A 309 -9.45 1.99 0.14
N SER A 310 -8.76 1.59 1.21
CA SER A 310 -7.29 1.61 1.24
C SER A 310 -6.73 0.55 0.29
N PRO A 311 -5.62 0.83 -0.42
CA PRO A 311 -4.83 -0.21 -1.07
C PRO A 311 -4.50 -1.35 -0.10
N LEU A 312 -4.42 -2.57 -0.65
CA LEU A 312 -4.16 -3.79 0.11
C LEU A 312 -2.82 -4.37 -0.32
N MET A 313 -1.76 -4.09 0.44
CA MET A 313 -0.42 -4.62 0.17
C MET A 313 -0.02 -5.58 1.28
N MET A 314 -0.05 -6.88 1.02
CA MET A 314 0.39 -7.90 1.99
C MET A 314 1.89 -7.76 2.30
N GLY A 315 2.26 -7.62 3.56
CA GLY A 315 3.66 -7.47 3.98
C GLY A 315 4.37 -8.78 4.35
N GLY A 316 3.61 -9.81 4.75
CA GLY A 316 4.18 -11.11 5.13
C GLY A 316 4.64 -11.95 3.94
N ASP A 317 5.62 -12.82 4.18
CA ASP A 317 6.09 -13.81 3.22
C ASP A 317 4.97 -14.82 2.93
N LEU A 318 4.37 -14.73 1.75
CA LEU A 318 3.29 -15.60 1.30
C LEU A 318 3.73 -17.06 1.23
N ALA A 319 5.00 -17.33 0.89
CA ALA A 319 5.52 -18.68 0.73
C ALA A 319 5.54 -19.48 2.04
N THR A 320 5.63 -18.79 3.18
CA THR A 320 5.69 -19.39 4.52
C THR A 320 4.52 -19.03 5.42
N SER A 321 3.53 -18.30 4.90
CA SER A 321 2.30 -17.95 5.62
C SER A 321 1.30 -19.12 5.67
N SER A 322 0.47 -19.17 6.72
CA SER A 322 -0.50 -20.24 6.95
C SER A 322 -1.78 -20.09 6.13
N ASP A 323 -2.54 -21.18 5.96
CA ASP A 323 -3.84 -21.17 5.27
C ASP A 323 -4.85 -20.19 5.89
N VAL A 324 -4.81 -20.00 7.20
CA VAL A 324 -5.64 -18.99 7.90
C VAL A 324 -5.39 -17.58 7.37
N THR A 325 -4.15 -17.27 6.97
CA THR A 325 -3.82 -15.98 6.34
C THR A 325 -4.49 -15.87 4.99
N PHE A 326 -4.48 -16.94 4.18
CA PHE A 326 -5.12 -16.92 2.86
C PHE A 326 -6.64 -16.83 2.96
N GLU A 327 -7.27 -17.53 3.92
CA GLU A 327 -8.71 -17.40 4.19
C GLU A 327 -9.13 -15.97 4.51
N LEU A 328 -8.28 -15.25 5.27
CA LEU A 328 -8.48 -13.82 5.55
C LEU A 328 -8.38 -12.97 4.27
N LEU A 329 -7.36 -13.21 3.45
CA LEU A 329 -7.08 -12.43 2.22
C LEU A 329 -8.02 -12.76 1.05
N THR A 330 -8.75 -13.89 1.09
CA THR A 330 -9.64 -14.33 0.00
C THR A 330 -11.11 -14.36 0.39
N ASN A 331 -11.49 -13.83 1.55
CA ASN A 331 -12.90 -13.75 1.96
C ASN A 331 -13.72 -12.99 0.91
N SER A 332 -14.59 -13.71 0.20
CA SER A 332 -15.33 -13.19 -0.94
C SER A 332 -16.32 -12.09 -0.54
N ALA A 333 -16.98 -12.22 0.61
CA ALA A 333 -17.97 -11.25 1.07
C ALA A 333 -17.33 -9.90 1.45
N VAL A 334 -16.12 -9.94 2.01
CA VAL A 334 -15.35 -8.73 2.32
C VAL A 334 -14.82 -8.08 1.03
N LEU A 335 -14.24 -8.88 0.14
CA LEU A 335 -13.67 -8.38 -1.12
C LEU A 335 -14.73 -7.94 -2.13
N GLU A 336 -15.95 -8.48 -2.08
CA GLU A 336 -17.06 -8.05 -2.94
C GLU A 336 -17.34 -6.57 -2.75
N HIS A 337 -17.47 -6.11 -1.51
CA HIS A 337 -17.62 -4.69 -1.21
C HIS A 337 -16.42 -3.87 -1.70
N TYR A 338 -15.21 -4.33 -1.41
CA TYR A 338 -13.98 -3.66 -1.84
C TYR A 338 -13.95 -3.43 -3.36
N ARG A 339 -14.30 -4.46 -4.14
CA ARG A 339 -14.37 -4.41 -5.62
C ARG A 339 -15.50 -3.55 -6.18
N GLN A 340 -16.40 -3.02 -5.36
CA GLN A 340 -17.36 -2.03 -5.84
C GLN A 340 -16.72 -0.64 -5.96
N GLY A 341 -15.55 -0.41 -5.36
CA GLY A 341 -14.82 0.86 -5.44
C GLY A 341 -15.53 2.01 -4.70
N ILE A 342 -16.47 1.70 -3.81
CA ILE A 342 -17.26 2.68 -3.07
C ILE A 342 -16.79 2.66 -1.61
N ALA A 343 -16.23 3.78 -1.15
CA ALA A 343 -15.80 3.92 0.23
C ALA A 343 -17.00 4.09 1.18
N ALA A 344 -16.98 3.37 2.29
CA ALA A 344 -17.82 3.63 3.44
C ALA A 344 -17.34 4.85 4.23
N HIS A 345 -18.23 5.42 5.04
CA HIS A 345 -17.92 6.54 5.92
C HIS A 345 -18.03 6.12 7.38
N CYS A 346 -17.15 6.64 8.22
CA CYS A 346 -17.31 6.53 9.67
C CYS A 346 -18.42 7.50 10.10
N ILE A 347 -19.57 6.95 10.54
CA ILE A 347 -20.75 7.73 10.96
C ILE A 347 -20.78 7.97 12.48
N LEU A 348 -20.02 7.19 13.24
CA LEU A 348 -19.87 7.35 14.68
C LEU A 348 -18.43 7.07 15.08
N ALA A 349 -17.81 8.03 15.78
CA ALA A 349 -16.53 7.89 16.44
C ALA A 349 -16.62 8.39 17.87
N GLU A 350 -17.12 7.52 18.76
CA GLU A 350 -17.34 7.85 20.17
C GLU A 350 -16.52 6.91 21.06
N GLY A 351 -15.63 7.47 21.89
CA GLY A 351 -14.73 6.69 22.73
C GLY A 351 -13.98 5.62 21.94
N LYS A 352 -14.15 4.36 22.33
CA LYS A 352 -13.56 3.17 21.69
C LYS A 352 -14.48 2.50 20.67
N THR A 353 -15.55 3.14 20.23
CA THR A 353 -16.46 2.59 19.22
C THR A 353 -16.32 3.34 17.91
N ARG A 354 -16.26 2.59 16.81
CA ARG A 354 -16.36 3.12 15.44
C ARG A 354 -17.48 2.42 14.72
N VAL A 355 -18.36 3.18 14.06
CA VAL A 355 -19.38 2.63 13.17
C VAL A 355 -19.15 3.16 11.77
N TRP A 356 -19.02 2.24 10.82
CA TRP A 356 -18.82 2.51 9.41
C TRP A 356 -20.06 2.11 8.62
N LEU A 357 -20.42 2.92 7.62
CA LEU A 357 -21.61 2.69 6.80
C LEU A 357 -21.30 3.01 5.34
N THR A 358 -21.65 2.09 4.45
CA THR A 358 -21.58 2.34 3.00
C THR A 358 -22.62 3.37 2.54
N PRO A 359 -22.33 4.20 1.53
CA PRO A 359 -23.28 5.13 0.96
C PRO A 359 -24.59 4.50 0.53
N ALA A 360 -25.66 5.29 0.52
CA ALA A 360 -27.00 4.76 0.23
C ALA A 360 -27.16 4.15 -1.16
N HIS A 361 -26.34 4.60 -2.12
CA HIS A 361 -26.32 4.14 -3.50
C HIS A 361 -25.42 2.91 -3.74
N ALA A 362 -24.74 2.38 -2.71
CA ALA A 362 -23.97 1.15 -2.83
C ALA A 362 -24.90 -0.03 -3.16
N PRO A 363 -24.52 -0.93 -4.09
CA PRO A 363 -25.33 -2.10 -4.45
C PRO A 363 -25.67 -3.00 -3.27
N THR A 364 -24.70 -3.20 -2.38
CA THR A 364 -24.87 -3.88 -1.10
C THR A 364 -24.57 -2.89 0.01
N ARG A 365 -25.46 -2.80 1.00
CA ARG A 365 -25.26 -1.91 2.15
C ARG A 365 -24.49 -2.67 3.23
N HIS A 366 -23.38 -2.11 3.68
CA HIS A 366 -22.60 -2.66 4.78
C HIS A 366 -22.60 -1.70 5.97
N VAL A 367 -22.76 -2.26 7.16
CA VAL A 367 -22.51 -1.58 8.43
C VAL A 367 -21.45 -2.36 9.21
N ALA A 368 -20.43 -1.69 9.70
CA ALA A 368 -19.42 -2.32 10.54
C ALA A 368 -19.29 -1.59 11.88
N VAL A 369 -19.52 -2.32 12.97
CA VAL A 369 -19.30 -1.84 14.33
C VAL A 369 -17.99 -2.40 14.84
N MET A 370 -17.02 -1.53 15.09
CA MET A 370 -15.71 -1.87 15.60
C MET A 370 -15.63 -1.50 17.08
N ASN A 371 -15.20 -2.45 17.89
CA ASN A 371 -14.91 -2.27 19.30
C ASN A 371 -13.40 -2.18 19.49
N LEU A 372 -12.90 -0.99 19.77
CA LEU A 372 -11.49 -0.70 19.98
C LEU A 372 -11.05 -0.84 21.44
N ASP A 373 -11.91 -1.40 22.29
CA ASP A 373 -11.72 -1.57 23.73
C ASP A 373 -11.18 -2.97 24.06
N ASP A 374 -10.55 -3.10 25.23
CA ASP A 374 -9.97 -4.35 25.75
C ASP A 374 -11.03 -5.32 26.30
N THR A 375 -12.31 -4.92 26.27
CA THR A 375 -13.44 -5.72 26.76
C THR A 375 -14.54 -5.82 25.71
N ALA A 376 -15.27 -6.93 25.69
CA ALA A 376 -16.41 -7.10 24.80
C ALA A 376 -17.51 -6.08 25.10
N ARG A 377 -18.15 -5.54 24.06
CA ARG A 377 -19.22 -4.55 24.18
C ARG A 377 -20.43 -4.94 23.34
N THR A 378 -21.62 -4.73 23.89
CA THR A 378 -22.87 -4.84 23.13
C THR A 378 -23.26 -3.46 22.61
N HIS A 379 -23.50 -3.39 21.31
CA HIS A 379 -23.94 -2.20 20.61
C HIS A 379 -25.35 -2.43 20.05
N ILE A 380 -26.17 -1.39 20.13
CA ILE A 380 -27.49 -1.33 19.49
C ILE A 380 -27.33 -0.47 18.25
N ILE A 381 -27.71 -1.00 17.09
CA ILE A 381 -27.69 -0.29 15.81
C ILE A 381 -29.14 -0.03 15.41
N ASP A 382 -29.54 1.23 15.44
CA ASP A 382 -30.86 1.63 14.99
C ASP A 382 -30.92 1.62 13.48
N LEU A 383 -31.90 0.89 12.95
CA LEU A 383 -31.99 0.65 11.50
C LEU A 383 -32.32 1.93 10.72
N ASP A 384 -32.96 2.90 11.38
CA ASP A 384 -33.28 4.19 10.78
C ASP A 384 -32.02 5.08 10.65
N ASP A 385 -31.08 5.02 11.60
CA ASP A 385 -29.81 5.77 11.56
C ASP A 385 -28.90 5.36 10.40
N ILE A 386 -29.04 4.11 9.94
CA ILE A 386 -28.30 3.58 8.80
C ILE A 386 -29.15 3.50 7.51
N ALA A 387 -30.37 4.04 7.58
CA ALA A 387 -31.37 4.01 6.51
C ALA A 387 -31.56 2.60 5.91
N ALA A 388 -31.63 1.58 6.76
CA ALA A 388 -31.81 0.21 6.35
C ALA A 388 -33.25 -0.05 5.86
N PRO A 389 -33.44 -0.90 4.83
CA PRO A 389 -34.77 -1.24 4.31
C PRO A 389 -35.76 -1.71 5.39
N HIS A 390 -37.06 -1.58 5.11
CA HIS A 390 -38.08 -2.04 6.06
C HIS A 390 -38.00 -3.56 6.32
N THR A 391 -37.65 -4.36 5.33
CA THR A 391 -37.40 -5.78 5.48
C THR A 391 -35.88 -6.00 5.41
N THR A 392 -35.18 -5.90 6.54
CA THR A 392 -33.71 -6.05 6.58
C THR A 392 -33.32 -7.41 7.15
N SER A 393 -32.43 -8.11 6.46
CA SER A 393 -31.62 -9.18 7.06
C SER A 393 -30.17 -8.71 7.16
N ALA A 394 -29.47 -9.12 8.23
CA ALA A 394 -28.09 -8.74 8.47
C ALA A 394 -27.23 -9.98 8.66
N THR A 395 -26.16 -10.09 7.88
CA THR A 395 -25.25 -11.25 7.93
C THR A 395 -23.82 -10.80 8.12
N ASP A 396 -23.13 -11.38 9.11
CA ASP A 396 -21.71 -11.14 9.33
C ASP A 396 -20.87 -11.66 8.14
N VAL A 397 -20.08 -10.81 7.51
CA VAL A 397 -19.27 -11.18 6.34
C VAL A 397 -18.08 -12.09 6.69
N TRP A 398 -17.68 -12.14 7.97
CA TRP A 398 -16.59 -12.99 8.43
C TRP A 398 -17.06 -14.34 8.93
N THR A 399 -18.21 -14.39 9.61
CA THR A 399 -18.68 -15.63 10.26
C THR A 399 -19.91 -16.24 9.58
N GLY A 400 -20.56 -15.55 8.65
CA GLY A 400 -21.83 -15.96 8.06
C GLY A 400 -23.01 -15.95 9.06
N ARG A 401 -22.82 -15.34 10.24
CA ARG A 401 -23.85 -15.33 11.28
C ARG A 401 -24.96 -14.36 10.89
N HIS A 402 -26.20 -14.83 10.91
CA HIS A 402 -27.37 -13.96 10.78
C HIS A 402 -27.70 -13.29 12.11
N TYR A 403 -27.98 -12.00 12.05
CA TYR A 403 -28.49 -11.22 13.18
C TYR A 403 -29.98 -10.94 12.99
N ALA A 404 -30.75 -11.17 14.05
CA ALA A 404 -32.17 -10.87 14.06
C ALA A 404 -32.39 -9.35 14.18
N VAL A 405 -33.36 -8.85 13.43
CA VAL A 405 -33.88 -7.50 13.62
C VAL A 405 -34.94 -7.53 14.71
N THR A 406 -34.73 -6.75 15.76
CA THR A 406 -35.68 -6.61 16.87
C THR A 406 -36.64 -5.47 16.55
N THR A 407 -37.95 -5.76 16.56
CA THR A 407 -39.03 -4.78 16.43
C THR A 407 -39.78 -4.56 17.74
N ASP A 408 -39.42 -5.29 18.80
CA ASP A 408 -39.99 -5.09 20.13
C ASP A 408 -39.50 -3.76 20.73
N THR A 409 -40.46 -2.88 20.98
CA THR A 409 -40.22 -1.55 21.52
C THR A 409 -40.16 -1.51 23.05
N ALA A 410 -40.40 -2.64 23.73
CA ALA A 410 -40.37 -2.73 25.18
C ALA A 410 -38.96 -2.54 25.77
N THR A 411 -37.92 -2.92 25.05
CA THR A 411 -36.51 -2.84 25.50
C THR A 411 -35.71 -1.74 24.82
N HIS A 412 -36.13 -1.28 23.64
CA HIS A 412 -35.53 -0.17 22.91
C HIS A 412 -36.56 0.45 21.95
N PRO A 413 -36.78 1.77 21.92
CA PRO A 413 -37.90 2.40 21.20
C PRO A 413 -37.85 2.25 19.68
N TYR A 414 -36.71 1.90 19.10
CA TYR A 414 -36.50 1.80 17.67
C TYR A 414 -36.26 0.37 17.21
N ARG A 415 -36.52 0.11 15.93
CA ARG A 415 -36.16 -1.14 15.31
C ARG A 415 -34.64 -1.22 15.15
N HIS A 416 -34.05 -2.27 15.66
CA HIS A 416 -32.60 -2.32 15.85
C HIS A 416 -32.01 -3.72 15.65
N ILE A 417 -30.68 -3.74 15.53
CA ILE A 417 -29.87 -4.95 15.64
C ILE A 417 -28.97 -4.79 16.87
N ALA A 418 -28.99 -5.78 17.76
CA ALA A 418 -28.03 -5.86 18.87
C ALA A 418 -26.83 -6.74 18.47
N VAL A 419 -25.63 -6.18 18.54
CA VAL A 419 -24.39 -6.91 18.26
C VAL A 419 -23.46 -6.89 19.46
N THR A 420 -23.01 -8.05 19.92
CA THR A 420 -21.93 -8.15 20.90
C THR A 420 -20.62 -8.33 20.17
N VAL A 421 -19.77 -7.31 20.21
CA VAL A 421 -18.48 -7.28 19.54
C VAL A 421 -17.39 -7.60 20.58
N PRO A 422 -16.52 -8.59 20.34
CA PRO A 422 -15.45 -8.93 21.28
C PRO A 422 -14.46 -7.76 21.42
N ALA A 423 -13.56 -7.84 22.41
CA ALA A 423 -12.43 -6.93 22.50
C ALA A 423 -11.67 -6.90 21.17
N HIS A 424 -11.35 -5.70 20.69
CA HIS A 424 -10.64 -5.43 19.43
C HIS A 424 -11.36 -5.93 18.16
N GLY A 425 -12.62 -6.33 18.28
CA GLY A 425 -13.38 -6.98 17.21
C GLY A 425 -14.16 -6.05 16.32
N VAL A 426 -14.72 -6.64 15.28
CA VAL A 426 -15.67 -6.01 14.37
C VAL A 426 -16.86 -6.93 14.15
N ALA A 427 -18.07 -6.37 14.17
CA ALA A 427 -19.25 -6.96 13.55
C ALA A 427 -19.48 -6.24 12.21
N HIS A 428 -19.03 -6.86 11.11
CA HIS A 428 -19.15 -6.30 9.76
C HIS A 428 -20.32 -7.01 9.06
N LEU A 429 -21.44 -6.31 8.95
CA LEU A 429 -22.70 -6.85 8.49
C LEU A 429 -23.00 -6.38 7.06
N ALA A 430 -23.27 -7.33 6.17
CA ALA A 430 -23.96 -7.05 4.92
C ALA A 430 -25.48 -7.03 5.18
N LEU A 431 -26.14 -5.97 4.74
CA LEU A 431 -27.57 -5.74 4.87
C LEU A 431 -28.25 -6.03 3.53
N THR A 432 -29.23 -6.91 3.55
CA THR A 432 -30.03 -7.24 2.36
C THR A 432 -31.51 -7.03 2.64
N SER A 433 -32.24 -6.66 1.59
CA SER A 433 -33.70 -6.66 1.66
C SER A 433 -34.17 -8.12 1.71
N SER A 434 -34.89 -8.53 2.76
CA SER A 434 -35.56 -9.83 2.73
C SER A 434 -36.80 -9.71 1.83
N HIS A 435 -36.90 -10.58 0.82
CA HIS A 435 -38.06 -10.68 -0.07
C HIS A 435 -39.30 -11.22 0.64
#